data_AF-A0A4V6A1U0-F1
#
_entry.id   AF-A0A4V6A1U0-F1
#
_cell.length_a   1.000
_cell.length_b   1.000
_cell.length_c   1.000
_cell.angle_alpha   90.00
_cell.angle_beta   90.00
_cell.angle_gamma   90.00
#
_symmetry.space_group_name_H-M   'P 1'
#
loop_
_entity.id
_entity.type
_entity.pdbx_description
1 polymer ?
#
loop_
_entity_poly.entity_id
_entity_poly.type
_entity_poly.pdbx_seq_one_letter_code
_entity_poly.pdbx_strand_id
1 'polypeptide(L)'
;MELLGVTAIEDRLQDGVPECIRDLRRGGLKVWVLTGDKTETAINIAYASNLFSQDTELIHLAARNERDTEEMLDCMIENIDNKMQAKDEKLDEETHFGLVVNGESLTSCLKPEHLDKFLKLIKM
;
A
#
# COMPACT_ATOMS: atom_id res chain seq x y z
N MET A 1 -26.22 -9.60 21.96
CA MET A 1 -24.80 -9.55 22.36
C MET A 1 -24.55 -8.21 23.02
N GLU A 2 -23.88 -8.19 24.17
CA GLU A 2 -23.32 -6.98 24.80
C GLU A 2 -21.79 -7.04 24.73
N LEU A 3 -21.13 -5.91 24.44
CA LEU A 3 -19.67 -5.81 24.40
C LEU A 3 -19.12 -5.82 25.83
N LEU A 4 -18.33 -6.84 26.18
CA LEU A 4 -17.76 -6.97 27.52
C LEU A 4 -16.37 -6.32 27.66
N GLY A 5 -15.68 -6.07 26.54
CA GLY A 5 -14.34 -5.49 26.51
C GLY A 5 -13.64 -5.72 25.17
N VAL A 6 -12.43 -5.16 25.04
CA VAL A 6 -11.56 -5.29 23.86
C VAL A 6 -10.16 -5.65 24.33
N THR A 7 -9.48 -6.55 23.62
CA THR A 7 -8.06 -6.83 23.80
C THR A 7 -7.29 -6.41 22.54
N ALA A 8 -6.03 -5.99 22.71
CA ALA A 8 -5.12 -5.69 21.62
C ALA A 8 -3.81 -6.44 21.87
N ILE A 9 -3.33 -7.15 20.85
CA ILE A 9 -2.03 -7.84 20.86
C ILE A 9 -1.17 -7.18 19.80
N GLU A 10 0.06 -6.83 20.17
CA GLU A 10 1.04 -6.24 19.28
C GLU A 10 1.97 -7.33 18.76
N ASP A 11 2.10 -7.42 17.43
CA ASP A 11 3.15 -8.23 16.81
C ASP A 11 4.48 -7.51 16.95
N ARG A 12 5.35 -8.03 17.82
CA ARG A 12 6.68 -7.47 18.02
C ARG A 12 7.54 -7.62 16.77
N LEU A 13 8.00 -6.49 16.27
CA LEU A 13 9.06 -6.43 15.26
C LEU A 13 10.41 -6.74 15.88
N GLN A 14 11.38 -7.08 15.02
CA GLN A 14 12.78 -7.14 15.44
C GLN A 14 13.28 -5.73 15.78
N ASP A 15 14.26 -5.67 16.69
CA ASP A 15 14.88 -4.41 17.11
C ASP A 15 15.48 -3.68 15.89
N GLY A 16 15.19 -2.38 15.77
CA GLY A 16 15.75 -1.52 14.71
C GLY A 16 15.01 -1.56 13.37
N VAL A 17 13.94 -2.35 13.21
CA VAL A 17 13.20 -2.45 11.94
C VAL A 17 12.66 -1.09 11.47
N PRO A 18 11.96 -0.29 12.31
CA PRO A 18 11.43 1.00 11.87
C PRO A 18 12.53 1.99 11.45
N GLU A 19 13.65 2.02 12.18
CA GLU A 19 14.80 2.87 11.88
C GLU A 19 15.46 2.47 10.57
N CYS A 20 15.64 1.17 10.34
CA CYS A 20 16.20 0.63 9.11
C CYS A 20 15.32 0.99 7.89
N ILE A 21 14.01 0.75 7.95
CA ILE A 21 13.08 1.10 6.86
C ILE A 21 13.14 2.59 6.56
N ARG A 22 13.12 3.44 7.60
CA ARG A 22 13.26 4.89 7.44
C ARG A 22 14.57 5.26 6.73
N ASP A 23 15.68 4.68 7.14
CA ASP A 23 16.99 5.02 6.58
C ASP A 23 17.15 4.53 5.14
N LEU A 24 16.60 3.35 4.80
CA LEU A 24 16.50 2.87 3.43
C LEU A 24 15.68 3.84 2.56
N ARG A 25 14.52 4.28 3.05
CA ARG A 25 13.66 5.25 2.33
C ARG A 25 14.34 6.61 2.16
N ARG A 26 15.04 7.10 3.19
CA ARG A 26 15.87 8.32 3.09
C ARG A 26 17.01 8.18 2.09
N GLY A 27 17.52 6.97 1.90
CA GLY A 27 18.48 6.63 0.84
C GLY A 27 17.87 6.53 -0.56
N GLY A 28 16.57 6.81 -0.73
CA GLY A 28 15.87 6.73 -2.02
C GLY A 28 15.45 5.31 -2.42
N LEU A 29 15.51 4.35 -1.49
CA LEU A 29 15.09 2.96 -1.76
C LEU A 29 13.59 2.81 -1.51
N LYS A 30 12.89 2.22 -2.49
CA LYS A 30 11.50 1.78 -2.31
C LYS A 30 11.49 0.44 -1.56
N VAL A 31 10.76 0.39 -0.43
CA VAL A 31 10.65 -0.81 0.41
C VAL A 31 9.28 -1.43 0.19
N TRP A 32 9.24 -2.69 -0.25
CA TRP A 32 8.00 -3.44 -0.45
C TRP A 32 7.98 -4.65 0.48
N VAL A 33 6.80 -4.96 1.04
CA VAL A 33 6.59 -6.13 1.89
C VAL A 33 5.75 -7.13 1.11
N LEU A 34 6.32 -8.31 0.84
CA LEU A 34 5.60 -9.45 0.31
C LEU A 34 5.48 -10.50 1.40
N THR A 35 4.25 -10.85 1.76
CA THR A 35 3.97 -11.85 2.80
C THR A 35 2.83 -12.77 2.36
N GLY A 36 2.85 -14.01 2.85
CA GLY A 36 1.76 -14.97 2.70
C GLY A 36 0.76 -14.93 3.86
N ASP A 37 0.90 -13.97 4.77
CA ASP A 37 -0.04 -13.75 5.87
C ASP A 37 -1.29 -12.98 5.39
N LYS A 38 -2.29 -12.86 6.28
CA LYS A 38 -3.52 -12.10 6.01
C LYS A 38 -3.24 -10.63 5.74
N THR A 39 -4.07 -10.03 4.90
CA THR A 39 -3.98 -8.62 4.52
C THR A 39 -4.00 -7.70 5.74
N GLU A 40 -4.87 -7.97 6.72
CA GLU A 40 -5.00 -7.17 7.92
C GLU A 40 -3.72 -7.19 8.76
N THR A 41 -3.08 -8.35 8.89
CA THR A 41 -1.80 -8.48 9.60
C THR A 41 -0.69 -7.73 8.85
N ALA A 42 -0.63 -7.86 7.52
CA ALA A 42 0.35 -7.14 6.71
C ALA A 42 0.23 -5.62 6.86
N ILE A 43 -1.00 -5.10 6.91
CA ILE A 43 -1.26 -3.67 7.15
C ILE A 43 -0.80 -3.27 8.55
N ASN A 44 -1.13 -4.06 9.58
CA ASN A 44 -0.68 -3.77 10.95
C ASN A 44 0.85 -3.73 11.05
N ILE A 45 1.54 -4.67 10.40
CA ILE A 45 3.01 -4.70 10.33
C ILE A 45 3.55 -3.49 9.56
N ALA A 46 2.90 -3.07 8.47
CA ALA A 46 3.30 -1.87 7.73
C ALA A 46 3.22 -0.60 8.59
N TYR A 47 2.20 -0.46 9.44
CA TYR A 47 2.11 0.63 10.41
C TYR A 47 3.14 0.50 11.54
N ALA A 48 3.26 -0.67 12.15
CA ALA A 48 4.20 -0.91 13.25
C ALA A 48 5.67 -0.67 12.84
N SER A 49 5.98 -0.94 11.56
CA SER A 49 7.31 -0.78 10.99
C SER A 49 7.58 0.63 10.43
N ASN A 50 6.64 1.57 10.57
CA ASN A 50 6.67 2.91 9.97
C ASN A 50 6.84 2.90 8.45
N LEU A 51 6.48 1.80 7.78
CA LEU A 51 6.35 1.79 6.33
C LEU A 51 5.15 2.65 5.91
N PHE A 52 4.04 2.50 6.62
CA PHE A 52 2.88 3.39 6.56
C PHE A 52 2.83 4.28 7.81
N SER A 53 2.50 5.55 7.61
CA SER A 53 2.17 6.53 8.66
C SER A 53 0.66 6.63 8.84
N GLN A 54 0.17 7.21 9.94
CA GLN A 54 -1.28 7.41 10.15
C GLN A 54 -1.96 8.23 9.04
N ASP A 55 -1.20 9.13 8.39
CA ASP A 55 -1.67 9.94 7.27
C ASP A 55 -1.50 9.26 5.90
N THR A 56 -1.03 8.01 5.87
CA THR A 56 -0.89 7.24 4.63
C THR A 56 -2.27 6.90 4.09
N GLU A 57 -2.54 7.32 2.85
CA GLU A 57 -3.76 6.95 2.15
C GLU A 57 -3.59 5.55 1.55
N LEU A 58 -4.34 4.58 2.08
CA LEU A 58 -4.29 3.21 1.58
C LEU A 58 -5.15 3.03 0.33
N ILE A 59 -4.54 2.49 -0.71
CA ILE A 59 -5.19 2.07 -1.95
C ILE A 59 -5.20 0.54 -1.96
N HIS A 60 -6.40 -0.04 -2.04
CA HIS A 60 -6.58 -1.48 -2.02
C HIS A 60 -6.87 -2.00 -3.44
N LEU A 61 -6.03 -2.91 -3.93
CA LEU A 61 -6.23 -3.64 -5.16
C LEU A 61 -6.68 -5.06 -4.82
N ALA A 62 -7.99 -5.26 -4.87
CA ALA A 62 -8.68 -6.50 -4.55
C ALA A 62 -9.77 -6.79 -5.59
N ALA A 63 -9.34 -6.99 -6.82
CA ALA A 63 -10.18 -7.36 -7.96
C ALA A 63 -10.66 -8.82 -7.88
N ARG A 64 -11.88 -9.05 -8.36
CA ARG A 64 -12.56 -10.36 -8.37
C ARG A 64 -12.33 -11.17 -9.64
N ASN A 65 -11.88 -10.53 -10.70
CA ASN A 65 -11.60 -11.14 -12.00
C ASN A 65 -10.65 -10.24 -12.82
N GLU A 66 -10.23 -10.71 -13.99
CA GLU A 66 -9.30 -9.99 -14.86
C GLU A 66 -9.84 -8.64 -15.33
N ARG A 67 -11.11 -8.60 -15.76
CA ARG A 67 -11.74 -7.35 -16.21
C ARG A 67 -11.81 -6.31 -15.09
N ASP A 68 -12.19 -6.75 -13.90
CA ASP A 68 -12.21 -5.92 -12.69
C ASP A 68 -10.81 -5.42 -12.32
N THR A 69 -9.77 -6.23 -12.56
CA THR A 69 -8.37 -5.83 -12.35
C THR A 69 -8.00 -4.66 -13.27
N GLU A 70 -8.38 -4.72 -14.54
CA GLU A 70 -8.12 -3.65 -15.49
C GLU A 70 -8.84 -2.35 -15.12
N GLU A 71 -10.15 -2.44 -14.84
CA GLU A 71 -10.97 -1.28 -14.48
C GLU A 71 -10.46 -0.62 -13.18
N MET A 72 -10.05 -1.41 -12.19
CA MET A 72 -9.44 -0.91 -10.96
C MET A 72 -8.08 -0.23 -11.20
N LEU A 73 -7.20 -0.85 -12.01
CA LEU A 73 -5.88 -0.27 -12.31
C LEU A 73 -6.02 1.10 -13.00
N ASP A 74 -6.92 1.21 -13.98
CA ASP A 74 -7.15 2.47 -14.70
C ASP A 74 -7.70 3.55 -13.76
N CYS A 75 -8.71 3.21 -12.95
CA CYS A 75 -9.28 4.15 -11.98
C CYS A 75 -8.24 4.59 -10.93
N MET A 76 -7.37 3.70 -10.45
CA MET A 76 -6.32 4.03 -9.50
C MET A 76 -5.28 4.97 -10.09
N ILE A 77 -4.84 4.71 -11.32
CA ILE A 77 -3.87 5.57 -12.01
C ILE A 77 -4.44 6.97 -12.19
N GLU A 78 -5.69 7.10 -12.65
CA GLU A 78 -6.35 8.39 -12.82
C GLU A 78 -6.50 9.13 -11.48
N ASN A 79 -6.90 8.44 -10.42
CA ASN A 79 -7.07 9.05 -9.10
C ASN A 79 -5.76 9.58 -8.53
N ILE A 80 -4.66 8.85 -8.68
CA ILE A 80 -3.34 9.30 -8.22
C ILE A 80 -2.84 10.46 -9.09
N ASP A 81 -2.95 10.36 -10.41
CA ASP A 81 -2.55 11.43 -11.34
C ASP A 81 -3.31 12.74 -11.04
N ASN A 82 -4.63 12.66 -10.79
CA ASN A 82 -5.45 13.81 -10.40
C ASN A 82 -5.03 14.41 -9.05
N LYS A 83 -4.72 13.56 -8.06
CA LYS A 83 -4.26 14.04 -6.74
C LYS A 83 -2.87 14.66 -6.78
N MET A 84 -1.99 14.16 -7.64
CA MET A 84 -0.68 14.77 -7.88
C MET A 84 -0.83 16.15 -8.52
N GLN A 85 -1.71 16.30 -9.52
CA GLN A 85 -1.96 17.59 -10.18
C GLN A 85 -2.63 18.62 -9.27
N ALA A 86 -3.58 18.21 -8.43
CA ALA A 86 -4.26 19.11 -7.49
C ALA A 86 -3.33 19.63 -6.37
N LYS A 87 -2.18 18.99 -6.16
CA LYS A 87 -1.23 19.33 -5.09
C LYS A 87 -0.21 20.40 -5.44
N ASP A 88 0.05 20.65 -6.73
CA ASP A 88 0.97 21.72 -7.15
C ASP A 88 0.53 23.12 -6.63
N GLU A 89 -0.73 23.27 -6.19
CA GLU A 89 -1.29 24.53 -5.69
C GLU A 89 -1.24 24.72 -4.16
N LYS A 90 -0.88 23.69 -3.36
CA LYS A 90 -0.79 23.81 -1.89
C LYS A 90 0.47 23.14 -1.34
N LEU A 91 1.51 23.94 -1.08
CA LEU A 91 2.65 23.58 -0.23
C LEU A 91 2.16 23.27 1.20
N ASP A 92 1.95 22.00 1.50
CA ASP A 92 2.46 21.31 2.70
C ASP A 92 1.82 19.92 2.79
N GLU A 93 2.62 18.95 3.19
CA GLU A 93 2.35 17.51 3.31
C GLU A 93 2.55 16.72 2.00
N GLU A 94 3.58 15.89 1.93
CA GLU A 94 3.70 14.81 0.95
C GLU A 94 2.56 13.81 1.22
N THR A 95 1.58 13.66 0.32
CA THR A 95 0.59 12.58 0.50
C THR A 95 1.31 11.29 0.22
N HIS A 96 1.44 10.49 1.26
CA HIS A 96 2.01 9.16 1.15
C HIS A 96 0.90 8.19 0.79
N PHE A 97 0.99 7.58 -0.39
CA PHE A 97 0.09 6.50 -0.78
C PHE A 97 0.69 5.16 -0.37
N GLY A 98 -0.15 4.28 0.19
CA GLY A 98 0.22 2.90 0.49
C GLY A 98 -0.59 1.95 -0.38
N LEU A 99 0.08 1.18 -1.25
CA LEU A 99 -0.59 0.19 -2.08
C LEU A 99 -0.67 -1.16 -1.37
N VAL A 100 -1.88 -1.71 -1.24
CA VAL A 100 -2.15 -3.03 -0.69
C VAL A 100 -2.77 -3.90 -1.77
N VAL A 101 -2.09 -4.97 -2.17
CA VAL A 101 -2.53 -5.88 -3.23
C VAL A 101 -2.74 -7.27 -2.63
N ASN A 102 -3.90 -7.88 -2.82
CA ASN A 102 -4.12 -9.26 -2.40
C ASN A 102 -3.45 -10.26 -3.39
N GLY A 103 -3.30 -11.52 -2.99
CA GLY A 103 -2.61 -12.52 -3.83
C GLY A 103 -3.32 -12.83 -5.16
N GLU A 104 -4.65 -12.87 -5.15
CA GLU A 104 -5.46 -13.16 -6.35
C GLU A 104 -5.32 -12.07 -7.40
N SER A 105 -5.43 -10.81 -7.00
CA SER A 105 -5.27 -9.67 -7.88
C SER A 105 -3.82 -9.46 -8.30
N LEU A 106 -2.84 -9.74 -7.42
CA LEU A 106 -1.42 -9.69 -7.80
C LEU A 106 -1.12 -10.67 -8.95
N THR A 107 -1.69 -11.87 -8.90
CA THR A 107 -1.53 -12.87 -9.97
C THR A 107 -2.06 -12.35 -11.32
N SER A 108 -3.17 -11.61 -11.29
CA SER A 108 -3.75 -10.98 -12.48
C SER A 108 -2.93 -9.78 -12.95
N CYS A 109 -2.44 -8.93 -12.03
CA CYS A 109 -1.60 -7.76 -12.33
C CYS A 109 -0.27 -8.12 -12.99
N LEU A 110 0.28 -9.31 -12.70
CA LEU A 110 1.54 -9.78 -13.26
C LEU A 110 1.40 -10.39 -14.68
N LYS A 111 0.18 -10.47 -15.22
CA LYS A 111 -0.04 -10.90 -16.61
C LYS A 111 0.44 -9.83 -17.59
N PRO A 112 0.91 -10.21 -18.79
CA PRO A 112 1.44 -9.26 -19.77
C PRO A 112 0.48 -8.11 -20.12
N GLU A 113 -0.82 -8.36 -20.09
CA GLU A 113 -1.88 -7.39 -20.40
C GLU A 113 -2.00 -6.26 -19.37
N HIS A 114 -1.66 -6.51 -18.10
CA HIS A 114 -1.79 -5.56 -17.00
C HIS A 114 -0.45 -5.11 -16.43
N LEU A 115 0.63 -5.79 -16.77
CA LEU A 115 1.96 -5.58 -16.20
C LEU A 115 2.44 -4.14 -16.36
N ASP A 116 2.26 -3.54 -17.54
CA ASP A 116 2.72 -2.15 -17.78
C ASP A 116 1.96 -1.13 -16.91
N LYS A 117 0.63 -1.31 -16.78
CA LYS A 117 -0.22 -0.47 -15.91
C LYS A 117 0.18 -0.64 -14.44
N PHE A 118 0.37 -1.88 -14.00
CA PHE A 118 0.79 -2.19 -12.63
C PHE A 118 2.20 -1.66 -12.32
N LEU A 119 3.15 -1.78 -13.26
CA LEU A 119 4.49 -1.23 -13.12
C LEU A 119 4.47 0.31 -13.07
N LYS A 120 3.57 0.98 -13.78
CA LYS A 120 3.37 2.43 -13.65
C LYS A 120 2.93 2.75 -12.21
N LEU A 121 1.91 2.06 -11.71
CA LEU A 121 1.34 2.28 -10.38
C LEU A 121 2.37 2.15 -9.25
N ILE A 122 3.22 1.11 -9.25
CA ILE A 122 4.22 0.88 -8.19
C ILE A 122 5.49 1.75 -8.34
N LYS A 123 5.70 2.36 -9.52
CA LYS A 123 6.82 3.26 -9.80
C LYS A 123 6.50 4.72 -9.51
N MET A 124 5.22 5.09 -9.44
CA MET A 124 4.78 6.38 -8.90
C MET A 124 5.20 6.52 -7.43
#